data_AF-A0A0T6A6L3-F1
#
_entry.id   AF-A0A0T6A6L3-F1
#
_cell.length_a   1.000
_cell.length_b   1.000
_cell.length_c   1.000
_cell.angle_alpha   90.00
_cell.angle_beta   90.00
_cell.angle_gamma   90.00
#
_symmetry.space_group_name_H-M   'P 1'
#
loop_
_entity.id
_entity.type
_entity.pdbx_description
1 polymer ?
#
loop_
_entity_poly.entity_id
_entity_poly.type
_entity_poly.pdbx_seq_one_letter_code
_entity_poly.pdbx_strand_id
1 'polypeptide(L)'
;MDRPHPLPDRTVKILQWAMAGGFILFVGAIVTWIIHLIRTAWWLRDVPSASIGISLVAIPVFLVLLGVVLYVFWGLLTDRSER
;
A
#
# COMPACT_ATOMS: atom_id res chain seq x y z
N MET A 1 3.86 -29.02 27.15
CA MET A 1 3.47 -28.29 25.91
C MET A 1 3.30 -26.84 26.31
N ASP A 2 4.35 -26.04 26.20
CA ASP A 2 4.30 -24.61 26.47
C ASP A 2 3.44 -23.93 25.40
N ARG A 3 2.38 -23.26 25.84
CA ARG A 3 1.58 -22.43 24.94
C ARG A 3 2.39 -21.16 24.65
N PRO A 4 2.54 -20.74 23.39
CA PRO A 4 3.19 -19.47 23.09
C PRO A 4 2.50 -18.35 23.87
N HIS A 5 3.27 -17.59 24.65
CA HIS A 5 2.76 -16.41 25.35
C HIS A 5 2.07 -15.49 24.34
N PRO A 6 0.83 -15.04 24.59
CA PRO A 6 0.20 -14.05 23.73
C PRO A 6 1.11 -12.81 23.73
N LEU A 7 1.56 -12.40 22.54
CA LEU A 7 2.30 -11.16 22.39
C LEU A 7 1.46 -10.03 23.00
N PRO A 8 2.07 -9.08 23.75
CA PRO A 8 1.33 -7.97 24.34
C PRO A 8 0.48 -7.28 23.26
N ASP A 9 -0.80 -7.04 23.52
CA ASP A 9 -1.74 -6.45 22.54
C ASP A 9 -1.21 -5.17 21.88
N ARG A 10 -0.41 -4.41 22.64
CA ARG A 10 0.28 -3.21 22.17
C ARG A 10 1.28 -3.50 21.05
N THR A 11 2.06 -4.58 21.17
CA THR A 11 3.05 -4.99 20.15
C THR A 11 2.36 -5.37 18.84
N VAL A 12 1.23 -6.09 18.92
CA VAL A 12 0.43 -6.46 17.75
C VAL A 12 -0.16 -5.22 17.07
N LYS A 13 -0.70 -4.27 17.85
CA LYS A 13 -1.23 -3.01 17.30
C LYS A 13 -0.15 -2.16 16.64
N ILE A 14 1.03 -2.05 17.26
CA ILE A 14 2.17 -1.31 16.69
C ILE A 14 2.59 -1.94 15.37
N LEU A 15 2.72 -3.26 15.32
CA LEU A 15 3.10 -3.97 14.10
C LEU A 15 2.05 -3.80 12.99
N GLN A 16 0.76 -3.87 13.32
CA GLN A 16 -0.32 -3.63 12.37
C GLN A 16 -0.27 -2.23 11.76
N TRP A 17 -0.11 -1.20 12.60
CA TRP A 17 0.02 0.18 12.13
C TRP A 17 1.31 0.42 11.34
N ALA A 18 2.42 -0.21 11.73
CA ALA A 18 3.68 -0.14 10.99
C ALA A 18 3.56 -0.78 9.60
N MET A 19 2.89 -1.92 9.47
CA MET A 19 2.62 -2.57 8.18
C MET A 19 1.69 -1.73 7.30
N ALA A 20 0.59 -1.21 7.86
CA ALA A 20 -0.34 -0.36 7.13
C ALA A 20 0.34 0.94 6.65
N GLY A 21 1.09 1.60 7.53
CA GLY A 21 1.89 2.78 7.20
C GLY A 21 2.94 2.50 6.13
N GLY A 22 3.67 1.38 6.26
CA GLY A 22 4.63 0.94 5.26
C GLY A 22 4.00 0.69 3.89
N PHE A 23 2.81 0.10 3.86
CA PHE A 23 2.09 -0.15 2.60
C PHE A 23 1.60 1.15 1.95
N ILE A 24 1.09 2.12 2.73
CA ILE A 24 0.73 3.45 2.23
C ILE A 24 1.96 4.12 1.58
N LEU A 25 3.10 4.12 2.27
CA LEU A 25 4.34 4.72 1.77
C LEU A 25 4.84 4.01 0.51
N PHE A 26 4.75 2.67 0.47
CA PHE A 26 5.14 1.88 -0.69
C PHE A 26 4.29 2.20 -1.92
N VAL A 27 2.96 2.22 -1.77
CA VAL A 27 2.04 2.59 -2.86
C VAL A 27 2.29 4.02 -3.32
N GLY A 28 2.43 4.96 -2.38
CA GLY A 28 2.75 6.36 -2.70
C GLY A 28 4.07 6.52 -3.45
N ALA A 29 5.10 5.75 -3.07
CA ALA A 29 6.39 5.74 -3.76
C ALA A 29 6.28 5.20 -5.20
N ILE A 30 5.52 4.12 -5.41
CA ILE A 30 5.27 3.58 -6.76
C ILE A 30 4.55 4.61 -7.62
N VAL A 31 3.47 5.20 -7.12
CA VAL A 31 2.70 6.21 -7.86
C VAL A 31 3.59 7.41 -8.22
N THR A 32 4.37 7.91 -7.26
CA THR A 32 5.30 9.01 -7.48
C THR A 32 6.36 8.66 -8.52
N TRP A 33 6.92 7.44 -8.46
CA TRP A 33 7.91 6.96 -9.41
C TRP A 33 7.34 6.81 -10.83
N ILE A 34 6.12 6.29 -10.96
CA ILE A 34 5.42 6.20 -12.24
C ILE A 34 5.20 7.60 -12.85
N ILE A 35 4.72 8.56 -12.05
CA ILE A 35 4.54 9.95 -12.51
C ILE A 35 5.89 10.54 -12.97
N HIS A 36 6.98 10.27 -12.25
CA HIS A 36 8.31 10.71 -12.65
C HIS A 36 8.71 10.13 -14.02
N LEU A 37 8.51 8.83 -14.25
CA LEU A 37 8.81 8.18 -15.52
C LEU A 37 7.99 8.76 -16.68
N ILE A 38 6.69 9.02 -16.47
CA ILE A 38 5.84 9.65 -17.49
C ILE A 38 6.36 11.04 -17.84
N ARG A 39 6.72 11.86 -16.84
CA ARG A 39 7.26 13.19 -17.06
C ARG A 39 8.58 13.15 -17.82
N THR A 40 9.47 12.21 -17.48
CA THR A 40 10.75 12.02 -18.18
C THR A 40 10.55 11.59 -19.63
N ALA A 41 9.63 10.65 -19.90
CA ALA A 41 9.31 10.21 -21.25
C ALA A 41 8.74 11.35 -22.12
N TRP A 42 7.85 12.17 -21.54
CA TRP A 42 7.33 13.36 -22.23
C TRP A 42 8.42 14.39 -22.52
N TRP A 43 9.34 14.60 -21.58
CA TRP A 43 10.45 15.54 -21.78
C TRP A 43 11.39 15.10 -22.90
N LEU A 44 11.65 13.80 -23.03
CA LEU A 44 12.46 13.22 -24.11
C LEU A 44 11.76 13.16 -25.48
N ARG A 45 10.47 13.57 -25.57
CA ARG A 45 9.63 13.38 -26.76
C ARG A 45 9.60 11.92 -27.25
N ASP A 46 9.77 10.97 -26.35
CA ASP A 46 9.61 9.57 -26.70
C ASP A 46 8.15 9.33 -27.12
N VAL A 47 7.97 8.57 -28.20
CA VAL A 47 6.64 8.13 -28.65
C VAL A 47 5.93 7.46 -27.48
N PRO A 48 4.63 7.75 -27.23
CA PRO A 48 3.91 7.15 -26.12
C PRO A 48 3.85 5.63 -26.29
N SER A 49 4.79 4.94 -25.66
CA SER A 49 4.95 3.50 -25.70
C SER A 49 3.87 2.83 -24.82
N ALA A 50 3.64 1.54 -25.06
CA ALA A 50 2.83 0.65 -24.21
C ALA A 50 3.14 0.83 -22.70
N SER A 51 4.37 1.24 -22.34
CA SER A 51 4.78 1.55 -20.97
C SER A 51 3.95 2.65 -20.28
N ILE A 52 3.48 3.66 -21.02
CA ILE A 52 2.58 4.70 -20.47
C ILE A 52 1.19 4.11 -20.21
N GLY A 53 0.69 3.27 -21.13
CA GLY A 53 -0.57 2.56 -20.94
C GLY A 53 -0.56 1.63 -19.73
N ILE A 54 0.53 0.87 -19.54
CA ILE A 54 0.72 -0.01 -18.37
C ILE A 54 0.74 0.81 -17.08
N SER A 55 1.44 1.94 -17.07
CA SER A 55 1.53 2.86 -15.95
C SER A 55 0.16 3.45 -15.56
N LEU A 56 -0.67 3.79 -16.56
CA LEU A 56 -2.02 4.31 -16.36
C LEU A 56 -2.94 3.29 -15.69
N VAL A 57 -2.81 2.00 -16.01
CA VAL A 57 -3.60 0.91 -15.41
C VAL A 57 -3.03 0.49 -14.06
N ALA A 58 -1.72 0.59 -13.86
CA ALA A 58 -1.08 0.21 -12.60
C ALA A 58 -1.52 1.09 -11.42
N ILE A 59 -1.61 2.42 -11.62
CA ILE A 59 -2.02 3.37 -10.57
C ILE A 59 -3.37 2.99 -9.92
N PRO A 60 -4.48 2.81 -10.67
CA PRO A 60 -5.76 2.44 -10.07
C PRO A 60 -5.72 1.06 -9.40
N VAL A 61 -4.97 0.09 -9.92
CA VAL A 61 -4.81 -1.23 -9.27
C VAL A 61 -4.15 -1.07 -7.89
N PHE A 62 -3.06 -0.31 -7.79
CA PHE A 62 -2.40 -0.07 -6.51
C PHE A 62 -3.27 0.71 -5.52
N LEU A 63 -4.09 1.65 -6.00
CA LEU A 63 -5.05 2.36 -5.16
C LEU A 63 -6.16 1.44 -4.62
N VAL A 64 -6.67 0.53 -5.45
CA VAL A 64 -7.64 -0.48 -5.01
C VAL A 64 -7.03 -1.39 -3.96
N LEU A 65 -5.80 -1.88 -4.19
CA LEU A 65 -5.08 -2.69 -3.21
C LEU A 65 -4.85 -1.94 -1.89
N LEU A 66 -4.51 -0.65 -1.97
CA LEU A 66 -4.41 0.22 -0.79
C LEU A 66 -5.74 0.31 -0.04
N GLY A 67 -6.84 0.50 -0.75
CA GLY A 67 -8.18 0.51 -0.16
C GLY A 67 -8.52 -0.81 0.55
N VAL A 68 -8.24 -1.96 -0.09
CA VAL A 68 -8.48 -3.28 0.49
C VAL A 68 -7.65 -3.49 1.76
N VAL A 69 -6.36 -3.14 1.73
CA VAL A 69 -5.49 -3.23 2.90
C VAL A 69 -6.04 -2.35 4.02
N LEU A 70 -6.32 -1.07 3.76
CA LEU A 70 -6.86 -0.17 4.78
C LEU A 70 -8.17 -0.68 5.36
N TYR A 71 -9.06 -1.22 4.53
CA TYR A 71 -10.34 -1.79 4.97
C TYR A 71 -10.14 -3.00 5.90
N VAL A 72 -9.28 -3.95 5.54
CA VAL A 72 -9.00 -5.14 6.35
C VAL A 72 -8.36 -4.75 7.68
N PHE A 73 -7.38 -3.85 7.66
CA PHE A 73 -6.72 -3.39 8.88
C PHE A 73 -7.67 -2.59 9.79
N TRP A 74 -8.57 -1.79 9.21
CA TRP A 74 -9.62 -1.11 9.96
C TRP A 74 -10.56 -2.11 10.63
N GLY A 75 -11.05 -3.11 9.90
CA GLY A 75 -11.91 -4.16 10.44
C GLY A 75 -11.28 -4.93 11.60
N LEU A 76 -9.98 -5.26 11.50
CA LEU A 76 -9.23 -5.91 12.59
C LEU A 76 -9.07 -5.02 13.83
N LEU A 77 -9.02 -3.70 13.66
CA LEU A 77 -8.87 -2.76 14.76
C LEU A 77 -10.21 -2.50 15.46
N THR A 78 -11.31 -2.43 14.70
CA THR A 78 -12.68 -2.26 15.21
C THR A 78 -13.19 -3.52 15.91
N ASP A 79 -13.02 -4.72 15.32
CA ASP A 79 -13.50 -5.99 15.91
C ASP A 79 -12.85 -6.29 17.28
N ARG A 80 -11.61 -5.82 17.50
CA ARG A 80 -10.91 -5.95 18.79
C ARG A 80 -11.31 -4.88 19.82
N SER A 81 -12.09 -3.86 19.43
CA SER A 81 -12.60 -2.81 20.33
C SER A 81 -13.98 -3.15 20.89
N GLU A 82 -14.72 -4.06 20.25
CA GLU A 82 -16.09 -4.45 20.66
C GLU A 82 -16.12 -5.75 21.50
N ARG A 83 -14.97 -6.36 21.77
CA ARG A 83 -14.81 -7.47 22.73
C ARG A 83 -14.06 -7.03 23.96
#